data_AF-A0A091G6F2-F1
#
_entry.id   AF-A0A091G6F2-F1
#
_cell.length_a   1.000
_cell.length_b   1.000
_cell.length_c   1.000
_cell.angle_alpha   90.00
_cell.angle_beta   90.00
_cell.angle_gamma   90.00
#
_symmetry.space_group_name_H-M   'P 1'
#
loop_
_entity.id
_entity.type
_entity.pdbx_description
1 polymer ?
#
loop_
_entity_poly.entity_id
_entity_poly.type
_entity_poly.pdbx_seq_one_letter_code
_entity_poly.pdbx_strand_id
1 'polypeptide(L)'
;KRTLLPLRRAEISDVIFPCRLAIQSPERKNMVLELLECIPPLLLFLLICSLDHVLFTMLSIIQQHSYTQYSFYSSYHLSVHVMGKSLMARLLRSTIGALNASSTTQLETSNIACLPRPRGMTREQYVRSCLPLVALVLLCLVQVYTYRLRRVIAAFYFPKREKSRVLYLYNKLLQQRLSFIRRQQKRIAQRASQPPGLGTLLLQWCPCLRRCIRR
;
A
#
# COMPACT_ATOMS: atom_id res chain seq x y z
N LYS A 1 9.92 39.51 -36.84
CA LYS A 1 8.83 38.58 -36.41
C LYS A 1 9.22 37.96 -35.06
N ARG A 2 8.32 37.93 -34.06
CA ARG A 2 8.58 37.21 -32.80
C ARG A 2 8.12 35.77 -32.96
N THR A 3 9.08 34.84 -33.04
CA THR A 3 8.80 33.40 -33.15
C THR A 3 8.85 32.75 -31.76
N LEU A 4 7.91 31.85 -31.50
CA LEU A 4 7.89 31.10 -30.24
C LEU A 4 8.90 29.94 -30.23
N LEU A 5 9.14 29.33 -31.39
CA LEU A 5 10.09 28.24 -31.53
C LEU A 5 11.49 28.79 -31.84
N PRO A 6 12.56 28.17 -31.28
CA PRO A 6 12.58 27.00 -30.40
C PRO A 6 12.13 27.28 -28.95
N LEU A 7 11.57 26.26 -28.29
CA LEU A 7 11.20 26.31 -26.86
C LEU A 7 12.47 26.23 -25.98
N ARG A 8 12.55 27.05 -24.93
CA ARG A 8 13.66 27.00 -23.97
C ARG A 8 13.52 25.77 -23.08
N ARG A 9 14.63 25.21 -22.56
CA ARG A 9 14.60 24.03 -21.68
C ARG A 9 13.65 24.17 -20.49
N ALA A 10 13.59 25.36 -19.87
CA ALA A 10 12.68 25.65 -18.76
C ALA A 10 11.20 25.74 -19.17
N GLU A 11 10.89 25.98 -20.45
CA GLU A 11 9.51 26.04 -20.95
C GLU A 11 9.04 24.65 -21.42
N ILE A 12 9.99 23.82 -21.88
CA ILE A 12 9.72 22.45 -22.32
C ILE A 12 9.08 21.66 -21.18
N SER A 13 9.47 21.86 -19.93
CA SER A 13 8.93 21.15 -18.76
C SER A 13 7.46 21.46 -18.46
N ASP A 14 6.94 22.60 -18.90
CA ASP A 14 5.57 23.02 -18.58
C ASP A 14 4.57 22.71 -19.70
N VAL A 15 5.06 22.40 -20.90
CA VAL A 15 4.25 22.11 -22.08
C VAL A 15 4.04 20.61 -22.24
N ILE A 16 2.79 20.16 -22.31
CA ILE A 16 2.44 18.74 -22.51
C ILE A 16 2.54 18.40 -24.00
N PHE A 17 3.46 17.50 -24.35
CA PHE A 17 3.63 16.98 -25.70
C PHE A 17 2.84 15.68 -25.89
N PRO A 18 1.98 15.57 -26.94
CA PRO A 18 1.15 14.38 -27.16
C PRO A 18 1.97 13.10 -27.37
N CYS A 19 3.08 13.17 -28.12
CA CYS A 19 3.82 12.00 -28.60
C CYS A 19 5.08 11.66 -27.78
N ARG A 20 5.42 12.41 -26.73
CA ARG A 20 6.61 12.11 -25.91
C ARG A 20 6.23 11.28 -24.71
N LEU A 21 6.81 10.08 -24.52
CA LEU A 21 6.57 9.25 -23.33
C LEU A 21 7.06 9.86 -22.00
N ALA A 22 7.84 10.94 -22.02
CA ALA A 22 8.31 11.57 -20.80
C ALA A 22 7.14 12.17 -20.01
N ILE A 23 7.05 11.82 -18.72
CA ILE A 23 6.05 12.35 -17.79
C ILE A 23 6.39 13.80 -17.44
N GLN A 24 5.47 14.69 -17.77
CA GLN A 24 5.62 16.13 -17.64
C GLN A 24 5.35 16.59 -16.19
N SER A 25 5.88 17.76 -15.77
CA SER A 25 5.65 18.28 -14.40
C SER A 25 4.18 18.43 -13.98
N PRO A 26 3.21 18.86 -14.83
CA PRO A 26 1.81 18.88 -14.44
C PRO A 26 1.20 17.48 -14.30
N GLU A 27 1.66 16.52 -15.09
CA GLU A 27 1.16 15.13 -15.06
C GLU A 27 1.65 14.41 -13.81
N ARG A 28 2.87 14.70 -13.34
CA ARG A 28 3.37 14.17 -12.08
C ARG A 28 2.48 14.56 -10.90
N LYS A 29 1.97 15.80 -10.87
CA LYS A 29 1.06 16.24 -9.79
C LYS A 29 -0.23 15.42 -9.77
N ASN A 30 -0.82 15.19 -10.95
CA ASN A 30 -2.01 14.35 -11.05
C ASN A 30 -1.69 12.90 -10.65
N MET A 31 -0.59 12.34 -11.18
CA MET A 31 -0.14 10.98 -10.86
C MET A 31 0.10 10.76 -9.35
N VAL A 32 0.68 11.75 -8.66
CA VAL A 32 0.87 11.68 -7.20
C VAL A 32 -0.48 11.69 -6.46
N LEU A 33 -1.46 12.46 -6.96
CA LEU A 33 -2.79 12.51 -6.37
C LEU A 33 -3.54 11.18 -6.55
N GLU A 34 -3.50 10.58 -7.75
CA GLU A 34 -4.08 9.26 -8.01
C GLU A 34 -3.38 8.17 -7.18
N LEU A 35 -2.06 8.25 -7.03
CA LEU A 35 -1.29 7.31 -6.20
C LEU A 35 -1.63 7.45 -4.71
N LEU A 36 -1.88 8.67 -4.25
CA LEU A 36 -2.33 8.93 -2.88
C LEU A 36 -3.69 8.28 -2.60
N GLU A 37 -4.57 8.26 -3.60
CA GLU A 37 -5.87 7.58 -3.53
C GLU A 37 -5.75 6.04 -3.51
N CYS A 38 -4.61 5.48 -3.95
CA CYS A 38 -4.32 4.05 -3.83
C CYS A 38 -3.79 3.65 -2.44
N ILE A 39 -3.46 4.59 -1.56
CA ILE A 39 -2.90 4.29 -0.24
C ILE A 39 -3.95 3.63 0.69
N PRO A 40 -5.20 4.14 0.81
CA PRO A 40 -6.22 3.51 1.65
C PRO A 40 -6.50 2.03 1.36
N PRO A 41 -6.72 1.58 0.10
CA PRO A 41 -6.95 0.16 -0.15
C PRO A 41 -5.72 -0.70 0.13
N LEU A 42 -4.51 -0.17 -0.06
CA LEU A 42 -3.27 -0.87 0.26
C LEU A 42 -3.09 -1.03 1.78
N LEU A 43 -3.39 0.02 2.55
CA LEU A 43 -3.38 -0.04 4.01
C LEU A 43 -4.41 -1.03 4.54
N LEU A 44 -5.64 -0.99 4.02
CA LEU A 44 -6.70 -1.93 4.39
C LEU A 44 -6.30 -3.38 4.11
N PHE A 45 -5.70 -3.64 2.95
CA PHE A 45 -5.20 -4.96 2.60
C PHE A 45 -4.13 -5.45 3.59
N LEU A 46 -3.16 -4.60 3.94
CA LEU A 46 -2.14 -4.93 4.95
C LEU A 46 -2.76 -5.21 6.32
N LEU A 47 -3.75 -4.42 6.74
CA LEU A 47 -4.46 -4.65 8.00
C LEU A 47 -5.16 -6.02 8.01
N ILE A 48 -5.89 -6.37 6.94
CA ILE A 48 -6.57 -7.66 6.84
C ILE A 48 -5.56 -8.82 6.88
N CYS A 49 -4.47 -8.73 6.10
CA CYS A 49 -3.42 -9.75 6.12
C CYS A 49 -2.77 -9.91 7.51
N SER A 50 -2.56 -8.80 8.23
CA SER A 50 -2.02 -8.84 9.58
C SER A 50 -2.99 -9.50 10.56
N LEU A 51 -4.28 -9.19 10.44
CA LEU A 51 -5.33 -9.79 11.26
C LEU A 51 -5.42 -11.30 11.04
N ASP A 52 -5.40 -11.74 9.77
CA ASP A 52 -5.40 -13.16 9.43
C ASP A 52 -4.20 -13.89 10.02
N HIS A 53 -3.01 -13.26 9.99
CA HIS A 53 -1.81 -13.84 10.57
C HIS A 53 -1.90 -13.97 12.10
N VAL A 54 -2.42 -12.94 12.78
CA VAL A 54 -2.67 -12.96 14.22
C VAL A 54 -3.72 -14.01 14.59
N LEU A 55 -4.82 -14.10 13.84
CA LEU A 55 -5.85 -15.11 14.06
C LEU A 55 -5.30 -16.53 13.88
N PHE A 56 -4.52 -16.76 12.82
CA PHE A 56 -3.89 -18.06 12.58
C PHE A 56 -2.95 -18.46 13.73
N THR A 57 -2.09 -17.53 14.18
CA THR A 57 -1.18 -17.79 15.31
C THR A 57 -1.95 -18.04 16.60
N MET A 58 -2.95 -17.23 16.93
CA MET A 58 -3.78 -17.46 18.12
C MET A 58 -4.49 -18.82 18.10
N LEU A 59 -5.10 -19.19 16.97
CA LEU A 59 -5.77 -20.49 16.83
C LEU A 59 -4.77 -21.65 16.93
N SER A 60 -3.55 -21.50 16.41
CA SER A 60 -2.50 -22.52 16.54
C SER A 60 -2.00 -22.71 17.97
N ILE A 61 -1.87 -21.60 18.73
CA ILE A 61 -1.49 -21.62 20.15
C ILE A 61 -2.59 -22.30 20.96
N ILE A 62 -3.85 -21.96 20.72
CA ILE A 62 -5.01 -22.60 21.37
C ILE A 62 -5.02 -24.09 21.07
N GLN A 63 -4.79 -24.48 19.82
CA GLN A 63 -4.71 -25.89 19.43
C GLN A 63 -3.62 -26.64 20.21
N GLN A 64 -2.44 -26.03 20.37
CA GLN A 64 -1.30 -26.65 21.04
C GLN A 64 -1.48 -26.76 22.56
N HIS A 65 -2.10 -25.77 23.20
CA HIS A 65 -2.30 -25.77 24.66
C HIS A 65 -3.61 -26.43 25.12
N SER A 66 -4.61 -26.55 24.25
CA SER A 66 -5.91 -27.17 24.57
C SER A 66 -5.97 -28.66 24.21
N TYR A 67 -4.89 -29.24 23.68
CA TYR A 67 -4.81 -30.67 23.43
C TYR A 67 -4.67 -31.44 24.74
N THR A 68 -5.77 -32.00 25.23
CA THR A 68 -5.79 -32.86 26.41
C THR A 68 -6.31 -34.25 26.03
N GLN A 69 -5.49 -35.27 26.28
CA GLN A 69 -5.83 -36.67 26.08
C GLN A 69 -6.00 -37.31 27.46
N TYR A 70 -7.24 -37.65 27.83
CA TYR A 70 -7.54 -38.32 29.09
C TYR A 70 -7.71 -39.81 28.84
N SER A 71 -6.71 -40.60 29.24
CA SER A 71 -6.79 -42.05 29.32
C SER A 71 -7.34 -42.45 30.69
N PHE A 72 -8.64 -42.68 30.79
CA PHE A 72 -9.25 -43.19 32.02
C PHE A 72 -9.00 -44.70 32.13
N TYR A 73 -8.06 -45.10 32.99
CA TYR A 73 -7.89 -46.49 33.44
C TYR A 73 -8.66 -46.66 34.74
N SER A 74 -9.83 -47.30 34.68
CA SER A 74 -10.63 -47.59 35.87
C SER A 74 -10.68 -49.09 36.12
N SER A 75 -9.92 -49.58 37.11
CA SER A 75 -9.89 -50.98 37.53
C SER A 75 -10.64 -51.16 38.86
N TYR A 76 -11.98 -51.21 38.81
CA TYR A 76 -12.79 -51.53 39.99
C TYR A 76 -12.79 -53.05 40.24
N HIS A 77 -11.88 -53.55 41.09
CA HIS A 77 -11.89 -54.94 41.56
C HIS A 77 -12.79 -55.07 42.81
N LEU A 78 -14.10 -55.12 42.62
CA LEU A 78 -15.07 -55.33 43.71
C LEU A 78 -15.38 -56.82 43.88
N SER A 79 -14.62 -57.53 44.72
CA SER A 79 -14.90 -58.92 45.07
C SER A 79 -15.79 -59.01 46.31
N VAL A 80 -17.11 -59.17 46.12
CA VAL A 80 -18.08 -59.28 47.22
C VAL A 80 -18.38 -60.75 47.52
N HIS A 81 -17.94 -61.24 48.68
CA HIS A 81 -18.22 -62.60 49.15
C HIS A 81 -19.44 -62.64 50.08
N VAL A 82 -20.57 -63.11 49.57
CA VAL A 82 -21.79 -63.33 50.37
C VAL A 82 -21.67 -64.66 51.12
N MET A 83 -21.70 -64.66 52.45
CA MET A 83 -21.68 -65.87 53.30
C MET A 83 -23.11 -66.26 53.74
N GLY A 84 -23.39 -67.57 53.81
CA GLY A 84 -24.69 -68.13 54.22
C GLY A 84 -25.42 -68.95 53.15
N LYS A 85 -26.33 -69.83 53.60
CA LYS A 85 -27.14 -70.75 52.76
C LYS A 85 -28.62 -70.34 52.61
N SER A 86 -28.99 -69.14 53.07
CA SER A 86 -30.38 -68.65 52.99
C SER A 86 -30.80 -68.36 51.55
N LEU A 87 -32.12 -68.34 51.29
CA LEU A 87 -32.69 -68.01 49.97
C LEU A 87 -32.25 -66.61 49.48
N MET A 88 -32.20 -65.61 50.37
CA MET A 88 -31.70 -64.27 50.05
C MET A 88 -30.21 -64.25 49.69
N ALA A 89 -29.37 -65.05 50.36
CA ALA A 89 -27.96 -65.18 50.03
C ALA A 89 -27.75 -65.83 48.64
N ARG A 90 -28.63 -66.75 48.23
CA ARG A 90 -28.61 -67.32 46.87
C ARG A 90 -29.00 -66.31 45.80
N LEU A 91 -30.05 -65.51 46.04
CA LEU A 91 -30.47 -64.47 45.10
C LEU A 91 -29.39 -63.41 44.91
N LEU A 92 -28.84 -62.88 46.01
CA LEU A 92 -27.75 -61.90 45.96
C LEU A 92 -26.49 -62.43 45.28
N ARG A 93 -26.14 -63.70 45.49
CA ARG A 93 -24.99 -64.33 44.80
C ARG A 93 -25.25 -64.49 43.30
N SER A 94 -26.50 -64.73 42.89
CA SER A 94 -26.88 -64.85 41.48
C SER A 94 -26.89 -63.50 40.75
N THR A 95 -27.35 -62.42 41.39
CA THR A 95 -27.34 -61.07 40.80
C THR A 95 -25.94 -60.46 40.77
N ILE A 96 -25.15 -60.64 41.83
CA ILE A 96 -23.76 -60.16 41.89
C ILE A 96 -22.85 -60.99 40.97
N GLY A 97 -23.11 -62.29 40.80
CA GLY A 97 -22.39 -63.14 39.87
C GLY A 97 -22.56 -62.74 38.40
N ALA A 98 -23.71 -62.16 38.03
CA ALA A 98 -23.93 -61.60 36.69
C ALA A 98 -23.24 -60.23 36.50
N LEU A 99 -22.93 -59.53 37.59
CA LEU A 99 -22.24 -58.24 37.61
C LEU A 99 -20.72 -58.37 37.86
N ASN A 100 -20.21 -59.57 38.14
CA ASN A 100 -18.79 -59.91 38.27
C ASN A 100 -18.03 -59.87 36.93
N ALA A 101 -18.48 -59.07 35.97
CA ALA A 101 -17.75 -58.79 34.76
C ALA A 101 -16.62 -57.81 35.10
N SER A 102 -15.40 -58.32 35.27
CA SER A 102 -14.19 -57.49 35.18
C SER A 102 -14.03 -57.00 33.74
N SER A 103 -14.87 -56.04 33.34
CA SER A 103 -14.75 -55.35 32.05
C SER A 103 -13.68 -54.27 32.21
N THR A 104 -12.46 -54.55 31.76
CA THR A 104 -11.44 -53.52 31.53
C THR A 104 -11.89 -52.63 30.38
N THR A 105 -12.71 -51.63 30.67
CA THR A 105 -13.11 -50.61 29.70
C THR A 105 -12.01 -49.55 29.64
N GLN A 106 -11.13 -49.67 28.66
CA GLN A 106 -10.23 -48.57 28.30
C GLN A 106 -11.06 -47.52 27.55
N LEU A 107 -11.42 -46.44 28.24
CA LEU A 107 -12.10 -45.32 27.62
C LEU A 107 -11.05 -44.25 27.27
N GLU A 108 -10.55 -44.30 26.03
CA GLU A 108 -9.73 -43.23 25.49
C GLU A 108 -10.65 -42.11 24.98
N THR A 109 -10.71 -41.00 25.72
CA THR A 109 -11.45 -39.80 25.32
C THR A 109 -10.47 -38.72 24.89
N SER A 110 -10.55 -38.30 23.62
CA SER A 110 -9.69 -37.25 23.05
C SER A 110 -10.52 -36.04 22.62
N ASN A 111 -10.05 -34.83 22.95
CA ASN A 111 -10.75 -33.59 22.60
C ASN A 111 -10.50 -33.14 21.14
N ILE A 112 -9.80 -33.96 20.33
CA ILE A 112 -9.28 -33.56 19.01
C ILE A 112 -10.38 -33.15 18.01
N ALA A 113 -11.60 -33.66 18.18
CA ALA A 113 -12.76 -33.30 17.36
C ALA A 113 -13.29 -31.88 17.66
N CYS A 114 -13.01 -31.36 18.85
CA CYS A 114 -13.46 -30.05 19.31
C CYS A 114 -12.40 -28.95 19.13
N LEU A 115 -11.15 -29.31 18.80
CA LEU A 115 -10.08 -28.34 18.60
C LEU A 115 -10.25 -27.56 17.30
N PRO A 116 -10.08 -26.22 17.30
CA PRO A 116 -10.08 -25.43 16.08
C PRO A 116 -8.91 -25.86 15.18
N ARG A 117 -9.18 -26.07 13.89
CA ARG A 117 -8.15 -26.37 12.89
C ARG A 117 -7.70 -25.05 12.25
N PRO A 118 -6.50 -24.54 12.56
CA PRO A 118 -6.02 -23.29 11.96
C PRO A 118 -5.80 -23.52 10.46
N ARG A 119 -6.61 -22.87 9.62
CA ARG A 119 -6.44 -22.86 8.16
C ARG A 119 -5.81 -21.54 7.76
N GLY A 120 -4.52 -21.59 7.45
CA GLY A 120 -3.82 -20.48 6.81
C GLY A 120 -4.23 -20.33 5.35
N MET A 121 -4.12 -19.11 4.85
CA MET A 121 -4.39 -18.81 3.45
C MET A 121 -3.28 -19.42 2.57
N THR A 122 -3.68 -20.17 1.54
CA THR A 122 -2.73 -20.84 0.62
C THR A 122 -2.00 -19.82 -0.24
N ARG A 123 -0.83 -20.20 -0.77
CA ARG A 123 0.00 -19.32 -1.63
C ARG A 123 -0.78 -18.82 -2.85
N GLU A 124 -1.64 -19.66 -3.43
CA GLU A 124 -2.50 -19.29 -4.56
C GLU A 124 -3.53 -18.22 -4.20
N GLN A 125 -4.13 -18.32 -3.00
CA GLN A 125 -5.09 -17.34 -2.51
C GLN A 125 -4.42 -15.98 -2.27
N TYR A 126 -3.20 -15.95 -1.74
CA TYR A 126 -2.42 -14.71 -1.64
C TYR A 126 -2.16 -14.07 -3.00
N VAL A 127 -1.74 -14.86 -4.00
CA VAL A 127 -1.49 -14.35 -5.35
C VAL A 127 -2.75 -13.77 -5.97
N ARG A 128 -3.90 -14.45 -5.82
CA ARG A 128 -5.20 -13.94 -6.29
C ARG A 128 -5.60 -12.63 -5.61
N SER A 129 -5.35 -12.49 -4.31
CA SER A 129 -5.67 -11.25 -3.58
C SER A 129 -4.72 -10.10 -3.91
N CYS A 130 -3.47 -10.37 -4.30
CA CYS A 130 -2.53 -9.33 -4.76
C CYS A 130 -2.85 -8.83 -6.18
N LEU A 131 -3.46 -9.66 -7.03
CA LEU A 131 -3.82 -9.33 -8.41
C LEU A 131 -4.60 -8.01 -8.56
N PRO A 132 -5.70 -7.75 -7.83
CA PRO A 132 -6.44 -6.49 -7.94
C PRO A 132 -5.62 -5.27 -7.51
N LEU A 133 -4.71 -5.42 -6.55
CA LEU A 133 -3.81 -4.34 -6.12
C LEU A 133 -2.83 -3.95 -7.23
N VAL A 134 -2.23 -4.95 -7.89
CA VAL A 134 -1.34 -4.73 -9.03
C VAL A 134 -2.11 -4.11 -10.20
N ALA A 135 -3.32 -4.59 -10.45
CA ALA A 135 -4.20 -4.03 -11.47
C ALA A 135 -4.55 -2.55 -11.20
N LEU A 136 -4.84 -2.19 -9.95
CA LEU A 136 -5.10 -0.80 -9.55
C LEU A 136 -3.91 0.11 -9.90
N VAL A 137 -2.70 -0.28 -9.51
CA VAL A 137 -1.47 0.49 -9.80
C VAL A 137 -1.25 0.63 -11.32
N LEU A 138 -1.44 -0.45 -12.08
CA LEU A 138 -1.35 -0.42 -13.55
C LEU A 138 -2.39 0.52 -14.16
N LEU A 139 -3.64 0.49 -13.68
CA LEU A 139 -4.70 1.38 -14.15
C LEU A 139 -4.37 2.85 -13.89
N CYS A 140 -3.81 3.19 -12.73
CA CYS A 140 -3.35 4.56 -12.45
C CYS A 140 -2.27 5.03 -13.44
N LEU A 141 -1.36 4.15 -13.85
CA LEU A 141 -0.37 4.47 -14.89
C LEU A 141 -1.04 4.66 -16.25
N VAL A 142 -1.93 3.76 -16.63
CA VAL A 142 -2.69 3.82 -17.89
C VAL A 142 -3.54 5.10 -17.96
N GLN A 143 -4.09 5.55 -16.83
CA GLN A 143 -4.93 6.75 -16.73
C GLN A 143 -4.20 8.02 -17.20
N VAL A 144 -2.91 8.15 -16.91
CA VAL A 144 -2.09 9.27 -17.42
C VAL A 144 -2.07 9.26 -18.96
N TYR A 145 -1.99 8.09 -19.58
CA TYR A 145 -2.00 7.94 -21.03
C TYR A 145 -3.39 8.11 -21.64
N THR A 146 -4.46 7.70 -20.96
CA THR A 146 -5.84 7.89 -21.45
C THR A 146 -6.21 9.38 -21.48
N TYR A 147 -5.75 10.19 -20.52
CA TYR A 147 -5.94 11.65 -20.57
C TYR A 147 -5.28 12.29 -21.80
N ARG A 148 -4.10 11.79 -22.21
CA ARG A 148 -3.43 12.23 -23.44
C ARG A 148 -4.18 11.77 -24.68
N LEU A 149 -4.64 10.52 -24.70
CA LEU A 149 -5.41 9.96 -25.81
C LEU A 149 -6.71 10.74 -26.05
N ARG A 150 -7.41 11.14 -24.97
CA ARG A 150 -8.64 11.96 -25.07
C ARG A 150 -8.41 13.23 -25.87
N ARG A 151 -7.26 13.88 -25.72
CA ARG A 151 -6.90 15.07 -26.50
C ARG A 151 -6.67 14.73 -27.98
N VAL A 152 -5.99 13.63 -28.28
CA VAL A 152 -5.75 13.16 -29.66
C VAL A 152 -7.07 12.86 -30.36
N ILE A 153 -7.97 12.14 -29.69
CA ILE A 153 -9.32 11.84 -30.19
C ILE A 153 -10.09 13.15 -30.43
N ALA A 154 -10.11 14.07 -29.46
CA ALA A 154 -10.80 15.35 -29.61
C ALA A 154 -10.22 16.21 -30.76
N ALA A 155 -8.91 16.16 -30.98
CA ALA A 155 -8.25 16.85 -32.09
C ALA A 155 -8.67 16.27 -33.44
N PHE A 156 -8.89 14.95 -33.52
CA PHE A 156 -9.37 14.28 -34.71
C PHE A 156 -10.81 14.66 -35.06
N TYR A 157 -11.73 14.64 -34.09
CA TYR A 157 -13.15 14.96 -34.32
C TYR A 157 -13.45 16.47 -34.42
N PHE A 158 -12.71 17.34 -33.71
CA PHE A 158 -13.00 18.77 -33.63
C PHE A 158 -11.78 19.66 -33.95
N PRO A 159 -11.28 19.64 -35.20
CA PRO A 159 -10.04 20.33 -35.58
C PRO A 159 -10.12 21.85 -35.42
N LYS A 160 -11.30 22.45 -35.68
CA LYS A 160 -11.51 23.91 -35.51
C LYS A 160 -11.32 24.36 -34.06
N ARG A 161 -11.82 23.58 -33.09
CA ARG A 161 -11.67 23.87 -31.66
C ARG A 161 -10.24 23.65 -31.18
N GLU A 162 -9.59 22.58 -31.62
CA GLU A 162 -8.20 22.33 -31.26
C GLU A 162 -7.26 23.42 -31.81
N LYS A 163 -7.47 23.88 -33.05
CA LYS A 163 -6.70 25.01 -33.62
C LYS A 163 -6.81 26.27 -32.76
N SER A 164 -8.01 26.59 -32.28
CA SER A 164 -8.23 27.74 -31.38
C SER A 164 -7.48 27.56 -30.04
N ARG A 165 -7.54 26.36 -29.44
CA ARG A 165 -6.80 26.04 -28.21
C ARG A 165 -5.28 26.15 -28.39
N VAL A 166 -4.75 25.69 -29.51
CA VAL A 166 -3.31 25.78 -29.83
C VAL A 166 -2.89 27.23 -30.05
N LEU A 167 -3.67 28.04 -30.77
CA LEU A 167 -3.42 29.48 -30.95
C LEU A 167 -3.45 30.23 -29.62
N TYR A 168 -4.42 29.93 -28.75
CA TYR A 168 -4.48 30.48 -27.41
C TYR A 168 -3.23 30.12 -26.59
N LEU A 169 -2.82 28.85 -26.60
CA LEU A 169 -1.62 28.38 -25.91
C LEU A 169 -0.35 29.10 -26.43
N TYR A 170 -0.23 29.25 -27.75
CA TYR A 170 0.87 29.98 -28.39
C TYR A 170 0.94 31.43 -27.89
N ASN A 171 -0.19 32.15 -27.93
CA ASN A 171 -0.26 33.53 -27.50
C ASN A 171 0.03 33.69 -26.00
N LYS A 172 -0.47 32.77 -25.17
CA LYS A 172 -0.21 32.73 -23.73
C LYS A 172 1.28 32.57 -23.42
N LEU A 173 1.95 31.61 -24.08
CA LEU A 173 3.39 31.40 -23.91
C LEU A 173 4.21 32.62 -24.38
N LEU A 174 3.80 33.26 -25.48
CA LEU A 174 4.45 34.47 -25.98
C LEU A 174 4.31 35.65 -24.99
N GLN A 175 3.12 35.83 -24.41
CA GLN A 175 2.88 36.81 -23.34
C GLN A 175 3.71 36.50 -22.09
N GLN A 176 3.84 35.23 -21.69
CA GLN A 176 4.67 34.83 -20.56
C GLN A 176 6.14 35.20 -20.77
N ARG A 177 6.71 34.94 -21.97
CA ARG A 177 8.08 35.38 -22.32
C ARG A 177 8.25 36.90 -22.21
N LEU A 178 7.31 37.67 -22.74
CA LEU A 178 7.36 39.14 -22.65
C LEU A 178 7.28 39.60 -21.19
N SER A 179 6.42 38.99 -20.38
CA SER A 179 6.30 39.30 -18.96
C SER A 179 7.59 39.01 -18.19
N PHE A 180 8.27 37.90 -18.53
CA PHE A 180 9.55 37.53 -17.94
C PHE A 180 10.65 38.52 -18.30
N ILE A 181 10.78 38.89 -19.58
CA ILE A 181 11.77 39.88 -20.05
C ILE A 181 11.54 41.22 -19.35
N ARG A 182 10.29 41.71 -19.29
CA ARG A 182 9.97 42.96 -18.59
C ARG A 182 10.35 42.89 -17.09
N ARG A 183 10.07 41.77 -16.43
CA ARG A 183 10.47 41.55 -15.02
C ARG A 183 12.00 41.57 -14.85
N GLN A 184 12.74 40.95 -15.77
CA GLN A 184 14.20 40.95 -15.75
C GLN A 184 14.77 42.36 -15.99
N GLN A 185 14.24 43.09 -16.97
CA GLN A 185 14.63 44.48 -17.24
C GLN A 185 14.39 45.37 -16.02
N LYS A 186 13.24 45.25 -15.35
CA LYS A 186 12.96 45.97 -14.10
C LYS A 186 13.96 45.63 -13.01
N ARG A 187 14.31 44.36 -12.83
CA ARG A 187 15.32 43.93 -11.84
C ARG A 187 16.71 44.49 -12.15
N ILE A 188 17.11 44.52 -13.42
CA ILE A 188 18.39 45.09 -13.85
C ILE A 188 18.40 46.60 -13.64
N ALA A 189 17.34 47.30 -14.04
CA ALA A 189 17.20 48.74 -13.81
C ALA A 189 17.23 49.08 -12.31
N GLN A 190 16.52 48.32 -11.47
CA GLN A 190 16.57 48.48 -10.02
C GLN A 190 17.97 48.26 -9.45
N ARG A 191 18.70 47.23 -9.91
CA ARG A 191 20.10 47.00 -9.51
C ARG A 191 21.05 48.10 -10.00
N ALA A 192 20.81 48.67 -11.18
CA ALA A 192 21.59 49.78 -11.72
C ALA A 192 21.31 51.10 -11.00
N SER A 193 20.08 51.31 -10.53
CA SER A 193 19.69 52.47 -9.72
C SER A 193 20.07 52.35 -8.24
N GLN A 194 20.43 51.16 -7.75
CA GLN A 194 20.98 51.02 -6.41
C GLN A 194 22.38 51.66 -6.38
N PRO A 195 22.64 52.58 -5.44
CA PRO A 195 23.97 53.18 -5.31
C PRO A 195 25.00 52.09 -5.00
N PRO A 196 26.26 52.23 -5.49
CA PRO A 196 27.31 51.27 -5.18
C PRO A 196 27.40 51.10 -3.67
N GLY A 197 27.30 49.85 -3.18
CA GLY A 197 27.46 49.55 -1.77
C GLY A 197 28.80 50.09 -1.25
N LEU A 198 28.88 50.45 0.03
CA LEU A 198 30.05 51.10 0.64
C LEU A 198 31.38 50.38 0.30
N GLY A 199 31.36 49.04 0.21
CA GLY A 199 32.52 48.22 -0.19
C GLY A 199 32.99 48.42 -1.63
N THR A 200 32.09 48.71 -2.58
CA THR A 200 32.46 49.03 -3.98
C THR A 200 33.07 50.43 -4.14
N LEU A 201 32.65 51.40 -3.32
CA LEU A 201 33.27 52.73 -3.28
C LEU A 201 34.69 52.67 -2.69
N LEU A 202 34.90 51.91 -1.60
CA LEU A 202 36.22 51.66 -1.01
C LEU A 202 37.19 50.98 -2.00
N LEU A 203 36.71 50.01 -2.78
CA LEU A 203 37.49 49.34 -3.84
C LEU A 203 37.82 50.24 -5.03
N GLN A 204 37.02 51.29 -5.26
CA GLN A 204 37.24 52.27 -6.32
C GLN A 204 38.22 53.38 -5.89
N TRP A 205 38.28 53.70 -4.60
CA TRP A 205 39.24 54.65 -4.02
C TRP A 205 40.62 54.03 -3.73
N CYS A 206 40.73 52.71 -3.56
CA CYS A 206 42.00 52.03 -3.31
C CYS A 206 42.33 50.94 -4.37
N PRO A 207 43.08 51.26 -5.44
CA PRO A 207 43.43 50.30 -6.49
C PRO A 207 44.32 49.14 -5.98
N CYS A 208 45.04 49.32 -4.86
CA CYS A 208 45.88 48.30 -4.25
C CYS A 208 45.07 47.12 -3.67
N LEU A 209 43.94 47.40 -3.02
CA LEU A 209 43.03 46.37 -2.47
C LEU A 209 42.38 45.54 -3.60
N ARG A 210 42.15 46.16 -4.76
CA ARG A 210 41.61 45.50 -5.96
C ARG A 210 42.58 44.45 -6.55
N ARG A 211 43.88 44.58 -6.31
CA ARG A 211 44.92 43.63 -6.74
C ARG A 211 45.02 42.42 -5.79
N CYS A 212 44.77 42.61 -4.50
CA CYS A 212 44.84 41.52 -3.51
C CYS A 212 43.64 40.57 -3.54
N ILE A 213 42.45 41.04 -3.96
CA ILE A 213 41.22 40.22 -4.00
C ILE A 213 41.08 39.39 -5.30
N ARG A 214 41.93 39.65 -6.31
CA ARG A 214 41.84 39.02 -7.64
C ARG A 214 42.81 37.85 -7.85
N ARG A 215 43.58 37.47 -6.82
CA ARG A 215 44.33 36.21 -6.73
C ARG A 215 43.52 35.22 -5.90
#